data_AF-A0A967WE81-F1
#
_entry.id   AF-A0A967WE81-F1
#
_cell.length_a   1.000
_cell.length_b   1.000
_cell.length_c   1.000
_cell.angle_alpha   90.00
_cell.angle_beta   90.00
_cell.angle_gamma   90.00
#
_symmetry.space_group_name_H-M   'P 1'
#
loop_
_entity.id
_entity.type
_entity.pdbx_description
1 polymer ?
#
loop_
_entity_poly.entity_id
_entity_poly.type
_entity_poly.pdbx_seq_one_letter_code
_entity_poly.pdbx_strand_id
1 'polypeptide(L)' 'MKITDVRATPVNIPLELPFIWTAGLYPGTSKTIIEVETDEGILGL' A
#
# COMPACT_ATOMS: atom_id res chain seq x y z
N MET A 1 15.93 18.42 -2.84
CA MET A 1 15.05 17.68 -1.92
C MET A 1 13.70 18.37 -1.83
N LYS A 2 12.93 18.27 -2.92
CA LYS A 2 11.53 18.67 -3.03
C LYS A 2 10.76 17.51 -3.65
N ILE A 3 9.49 17.34 -3.26
CA ILE A 3 8.61 16.34 -3.86
C ILE A 3 8.17 16.86 -5.24
N THR A 4 8.23 16.00 -6.25
CA THR A 4 7.86 16.30 -7.63
C THR A 4 6.61 15.55 -8.09
N ASP A 5 6.39 14.32 -7.60
CA ASP A 5 5.20 13.53 -7.90
C ASP A 5 4.78 12.67 -6.71
N VAL A 6 3.49 12.31 -6.66
CA VAL A 6 2.92 11.37 -5.69
C VAL A 6 1.95 10.44 -6.41
N ARG A 7 2.18 9.13 -6.31
CA ARG A 7 1.29 8.10 -6.85
C ARG A 7 0.70 7.25 -5.75
N ALA A 8 -0.60 6.96 -5.86
CA ALA A 8 -1.33 6.07 -4.97
C ALA A 8 -1.82 4.85 -5.75
N THR A 9 -1.26 3.69 -5.44
CA THR A 9 -1.60 2.42 -6.09
C THR A 9 -2.35 1.53 -5.10
N PRO A 10 -3.70 1.49 -5.13
CA PRO A 10 -4.47 0.60 -4.28
C PRO A 10 -4.27 -0.87 -4.71
N VAL A 11 -3.99 -1.73 -3.74
CA VAL A 11 -3.74 -3.16 -3.94
C VAL A 11 -4.55 -3.99 -2.96
N ASN A 12 -5.03 -5.15 -3.44
CA ASN A 12 -5.68 -6.16 -2.63
C ASN A 12 -4.74 -7.37 -2.54
N ILE A 13 -4.40 -7.79 -1.33
CA ILE A 13 -3.45 -8.86 -1.06
C ILE A 13 -4.21 -9.98 -0.34
N PRO A 14 -4.46 -11.14 -0.98
CA PRO A 14 -5.06 -12.28 -0.30
C PRO A 14 -4.09 -12.83 0.76
N LEU A 15 -4.62 -13.29 1.88
CA LEU A 15 -3.85 -14.10 2.82
C LEU A 15 -3.82 -15.55 2.33
N GLU A 16 -2.76 -16.29 2.67
CA GLU A 16 -2.65 -17.72 2.34
C GLU A 16 -3.83 -18.52 2.92
N LEU A 17 -4.26 -18.16 4.12
CA LEU A 17 -5.49 -18.64 4.75
C LEU A 17 -6.22 -17.46 5.42
N PRO A 18 -7.57 -17.45 5.44
CA PRO A 18 -8.31 -16.39 6.09
C PRO A 18 -8.01 -16.28 7.59
N PHE A 19 -7.89 -15.06 8.10
CA PHE A 19 -7.76 -14.77 9.52
C PHE A 19 -9.15 -14.56 10.14
N ILE A 20 -9.43 -15.20 11.27
CA ILE A 20 -10.68 -14.98 12.02
C ILE A 20 -10.40 -14.02 13.16
N TRP A 21 -11.19 -12.94 13.25
CA TRP A 21 -11.08 -11.93 14.29
C TRP A 21 -12.44 -11.47 14.76
N THR A 22 -12.47 -10.53 15.72
CA THR A 22 -13.70 -10.06 16.35
C THR A 22 -14.72 -9.47 15.36
N ALA A 23 -14.28 -8.99 14.20
CA ALA A 23 -15.13 -8.47 13.13
C ALA A 23 -15.48 -9.51 12.04
N GLY A 24 -15.15 -10.79 12.23
CA GLY A 24 -15.55 -11.89 11.34
C GLY A 24 -14.40 -12.52 10.55
N LEU A 25 -14.67 -12.89 9.29
CA LEU A 25 -13.70 -13.50 8.38
C LEU A 25 -12.88 -12.41 7.68
N TYR A 26 -11.55 -12.48 7.78
CA TYR A 26 -10.61 -11.56 7.12
C TYR A 26 -9.79 -12.32 6.07
N PRO A 27 -10.23 -12.35 4.79
CA PRO A 27 -9.60 -13.16 3.75
C PRO A 27 -8.34 -12.54 3.14
N GLY A 28 -8.08 -11.26 3.40
CA GLY A 28 -7.05 -10.48 2.72
C GLY A 28 -7.02 -9.04 3.24
N THR A 29 -5.97 -8.31 2.87
CA THR A 29 -5.80 -6.91 3.23
C THR A 29 -5.84 -6.03 1.99
N SER A 30 -6.51 -4.88 2.08
CA SER A 30 -6.38 -3.80 1.11
C SER A 30 -5.39 -2.78 1.65
N LYS A 31 -4.40 -2.42 0.84
CA LYS A 31 -3.42 -1.38 1.15
C LYS A 31 -3.30 -0.44 -0.04
N THR A 32 -2.75 0.74 0.19
CA THR A 32 -2.35 1.65 -0.88
C THR A 32 -0.86 1.82 -0.80
N ILE A 33 -0.15 1.48 -1.88
CA ILE A 33 1.27 1.80 -2.02
C ILE A 33 1.34 3.28 -2.35
N ILE A 34 2.11 4.03 -1.57
CA ILE A 34 2.31 5.47 -1.77
C ILE A 34 3.72 5.68 -2.26
N GLU A 35 3.85 6.05 -3.52
CA GLU A 35 5.12 6.37 -4.15
C GLU A 35 5.31 7.88 -4.12
N VAL A 36 6.45 8.35 -3.62
CA VAL A 36 6.80 9.79 -3.59
C VAL A 36 8.12 9.99 -4.32
N GLU A 37 8.08 10.75 -5.41
CA GLU A 37 9.27 11.10 -6.20
C GLU A 37 9.83 12.47 -5.78
N THR A 38 11.16 12.61 -5.77
CA THR A 38 11.83 13.89 -5.51
C THR A 38 12.51 14.48 -6.74
N ASP A 39 12.83 15.76 -6.68
CA ASP A 39 13.65 16.49 -7.67
C ASP A 39 15.10 15.98 -7.78
N GLU A 40 15.52 15.06 -6.90
CA GLU A 40 16.81 14.39 -6.93
C GLU A 40 16.72 12.97 -7.51
N GLY A 41 15.54 12.54 -7.99
CA GLY A 41 15.29 11.22 -8.58
C GLY A 41 15.14 10.09 -7.56
N ILE A 42 14.87 10.41 -6.29
CA ILE A 42 14.61 9.41 -5.25
C ILE A 42 13.12 9.03 -5.29
N LEU A 43 12.84 7.73 -5.30
CA LEU A 43 11.49 7.17 -5.16
C LEU A 43 11.33 6.53 -3.77
N GLY A 44 10.48 7.12 -2.94
CA GLY A 44 10.07 6.55 -1.64
C GLY A 44 8.83 5.68 -1.74
N LEU A 45 8.67 4.73 -0.81
CA LEU A 45 7.53 3.82 -0.64
C LEU A 45 6.95 3.89 0.79
#